data_AF-A0A165I7E2-F1
#
_entry.id   AF-A0A165I7E2-F1
#
_cell.length_a   1.000
_cell.length_b   1.000
_cell.length_c   1.000
_cell.angle_alpha   90.00
_cell.angle_beta   90.00
_cell.angle_gamma   90.00
#
_symmetry.space_group_name_H-M   'P 1'
#
loop_
_entity.id
_entity.type
_entity.pdbx_description
1 polymer ?
#
loop_
_entity_poly.entity_id
_entity_poly.type
_entity_poly.pdbx_seq_one_letter_code
_entity_poly.pdbx_strand_id
1 'polypeptide(L)'
;MRKAPALGSIPPPPPNIYSLEKGMKVDHDTFKRATTFLRGLAEAYLDTSKSYKQQRQGALDKFYREVCCYPIDNSFILTNSRLQANKYELFSYYEDSWPIKKWLKSTLRNRMRIRDRRSTARNDHLSTVNEVNDNVEGNTDEPDMLSQATRRSTRLASLKTSRTSEVLPLAGSLNNSQLISRQSPFEATFKSFLSSCEPSLSHLLDAFTVAGIDNEASFRSLCKWKKDYLNSLLSDHMRLTHFQQLQVQIVLDHLED
;
A
#
# COMPACT_ATOMS: atom_id res chain seq x y z
N MET A 1 16.58 20.81 -5.32
CA MET A 1 15.53 20.22 -4.45
C MET A 1 14.21 20.26 -5.19
N ARG A 2 13.59 19.11 -5.50
CA ARG A 2 12.28 19.08 -6.21
C ARG A 2 11.17 19.36 -5.19
N LYS A 3 10.32 20.35 -5.46
CA LYS A 3 9.13 20.67 -4.66
C LYS A 3 8.26 19.42 -4.51
N ALA A 4 7.79 19.14 -3.29
CA ALA A 4 6.78 18.12 -3.04
C ALA A 4 5.53 18.42 -3.91
N PRO A 5 4.88 17.40 -4.50
CA PRO A 5 3.69 17.61 -5.33
C PRO A 5 2.59 18.31 -4.54
N ALA A 6 1.85 19.22 -5.21
CA ALA A 6 0.76 19.98 -4.61
C ALA A 6 -0.27 19.05 -3.94
N LEU A 7 -0.67 19.40 -2.72
CA LEU A 7 -1.47 18.63 -1.74
C LEU A 7 -2.95 18.40 -2.13
N GLY A 8 -3.26 18.16 -3.40
CA GLY A 8 -4.65 18.08 -3.87
C GLY A 8 -5.20 16.67 -4.14
N SER A 9 -4.35 15.68 -4.37
CA SER A 9 -4.81 14.33 -4.74
C SER A 9 -3.84 13.28 -4.24
N ILE A 10 -4.36 12.36 -3.43
CA ILE A 10 -3.66 11.13 -3.05
C ILE A 10 -3.37 10.35 -4.35
N PRO A 11 -2.10 10.01 -4.67
CA PRO A 11 -1.78 9.28 -5.89
C PRO A 11 -2.30 7.83 -5.86
N PRO A 12 -3.13 7.43 -6.84
CA PRO A 12 -3.58 6.05 -6.97
C PRO A 12 -2.44 5.12 -7.40
N PRO A 13 -2.59 3.79 -7.20
CA PRO A 13 -1.65 2.81 -7.72
C PRO A 13 -1.58 2.91 -9.25
N PRO A 14 -0.38 3.15 -9.82
CA PRO A 14 -0.26 3.31 -11.26
C PRO A 14 -0.42 1.95 -11.97
N PRO A 15 -1.11 1.90 -13.12
CA PRO A 15 -1.59 0.65 -13.71
C PRO A 15 -0.47 -0.28 -14.20
N ASN A 16 0.71 0.27 -14.55
CA ASN A 16 1.73 -0.51 -15.25
C ASN A 16 3.17 -0.08 -14.95
N ILE A 17 3.55 -0.03 -13.67
CA ILE A 17 4.92 0.33 -13.28
C ILE A 17 5.69 -0.87 -12.74
N TYR A 18 6.82 -1.15 -13.41
CA TYR A 18 7.81 -2.17 -13.07
C TYR A 18 8.61 -1.86 -11.79
N SER A 19 8.80 -0.57 -11.46
CA SER A 19 9.53 -0.12 -10.27
C SER A 19 8.62 0.61 -9.26
N LEU A 20 8.59 0.09 -8.02
CA LEU A 20 7.87 0.72 -6.92
C LEU A 20 8.33 2.15 -6.66
N GLU A 21 9.65 2.39 -6.73
CA GLU A 21 10.30 3.69 -6.54
C GLU A 21 9.74 4.75 -7.51
N LYS A 22 9.66 4.41 -8.81
CA LYS A 22 9.10 5.30 -9.83
C LYS A 22 7.63 5.61 -9.58
N GLY A 23 6.86 4.62 -9.10
CA GLY A 23 5.44 4.81 -8.78
C GLY A 23 5.21 5.70 -7.57
N MET A 24 6.15 5.70 -6.62
CA MET A 24 6.10 6.55 -5.43
C MET A 24 6.47 8.02 -5.73
N LYS A 25 7.16 8.30 -6.84
CA LYS A 25 7.66 9.66 -7.19
C LYS A 25 8.55 10.29 -6.11
N VAL A 26 9.28 9.46 -5.36
CA VAL A 26 10.25 9.89 -4.33
C VAL A 26 11.68 9.80 -4.89
N ASP A 27 12.63 10.49 -4.24
CA ASP A 27 14.05 10.29 -4.54
C ASP A 27 14.56 8.93 -4.05
N HIS A 28 15.67 8.47 -4.64
CA HIS A 28 16.24 7.17 -4.37
C HIS A 28 16.62 6.95 -2.90
N ASP A 29 17.18 7.98 -2.25
CA ASP A 29 17.64 7.87 -0.87
C ASP A 29 16.45 7.76 0.09
N THR A 30 15.39 8.55 -0.15
CA THR A 30 14.13 8.45 0.59
C THR A 30 13.47 7.09 0.37
N PHE A 31 13.44 6.58 -0.85
CA PHE A 31 12.94 5.23 -1.14
C PHE A 31 13.75 4.15 -0.41
N LYS A 32 15.08 4.24 -0.42
CA LYS A 32 15.99 3.30 0.25
C LYS A 32 15.78 3.31 1.77
N ARG A 33 15.67 4.48 2.39
CA ARG A 33 15.35 4.62 3.83
C ARG A 33 14.01 3.98 4.15
N ALA A 34 12.96 4.36 3.41
CA ALA A 34 11.62 3.84 3.60
C ALA A 34 11.57 2.30 3.48
N THR A 35 12.19 1.73 2.45
CA THR A 35 12.21 0.26 2.26
C THR A 35 13.09 -0.47 3.25
N THR A 36 14.13 0.17 3.80
CA THR A 36 14.95 -0.37 4.90
C THR A 36 14.12 -0.44 6.18
N PHE A 37 13.37 0.60 6.49
CA PHE A 37 12.45 0.61 7.61
C PHE A 37 11.35 -0.46 7.47
N LEU A 38 10.70 -0.54 6.31
CA LEU A 38 9.70 -1.58 6.02
C LEU A 38 10.27 -2.99 6.22
N ARG A 39 11.55 -3.20 5.90
CA ARG A 39 12.24 -4.48 6.12
C ARG A 39 12.38 -4.80 7.61
N GLY A 40 12.83 -3.83 8.42
CA GLY A 40 12.92 -4.00 9.86
C GLY A 40 11.58 -4.35 10.49
N LEU A 41 10.50 -3.65 10.12
CA LEU A 41 9.15 -3.96 10.61
C LEU A 41 8.65 -5.33 10.13
N ALA A 42 8.92 -5.70 8.89
CA ALA A 42 8.51 -7.00 8.36
C ALA A 42 9.22 -8.15 9.07
N GLU A 43 10.49 -7.97 9.44
CA GLU A 43 11.25 -8.95 10.23
C GLU A 43 10.79 -9.02 11.69
N ALA A 44 10.37 -7.89 12.27
CA ALA A 44 9.89 -7.83 13.65
C ALA A 44 8.48 -8.42 13.83
N TYR A 45 7.58 -8.20 12.87
CA TYR A 45 6.15 -8.52 13.03
C TYR A 45 5.65 -9.68 12.17
N LEU A 46 6.31 -9.99 11.05
CA LEU A 46 5.79 -10.95 10.08
C LEU A 46 6.67 -12.20 10.00
N ASP A 47 6.04 -13.32 9.66
CA ASP A 47 6.76 -14.56 9.42
C ASP A 47 7.30 -14.56 7.99
N THR A 48 8.57 -14.18 7.83
CA THR A 48 9.19 -14.05 6.51
C THR A 48 9.36 -15.38 5.75
N SER A 49 9.04 -16.51 6.39
CA SER A 49 8.99 -17.83 5.75
C SER A 49 7.65 -18.12 5.05
N LYS A 50 6.60 -17.36 5.36
CA LYS A 50 5.25 -17.55 4.84
C LYS A 50 4.91 -16.56 3.74
N SER A 51 4.04 -16.97 2.82
CA SER A 51 3.50 -16.05 1.81
C SER A 51 2.60 -15.00 2.46
N TYR A 52 2.33 -13.89 1.75
CA TYR A 52 1.46 -12.82 2.24
C TYR A 52 0.08 -13.34 2.69
N LYS A 53 -0.52 -14.29 1.94
CA LYS A 53 -1.85 -14.86 2.25
C LYS A 53 -1.84 -15.77 3.49
N GLN A 54 -0.68 -16.24 3.91
CA GLN A 54 -0.50 -17.13 5.06
C GLN A 54 -0.08 -16.38 6.33
N GLN A 55 0.07 -15.06 6.27
CA GLN A 55 0.36 -14.24 7.44
C GLN A 55 -0.86 -14.21 8.37
N ARG A 56 -0.61 -14.13 9.67
CA ARG A 56 -1.69 -13.91 10.66
C ARG A 56 -2.22 -12.50 10.48
N GLN A 57 -3.54 -12.34 10.42
CA GLN A 57 -4.16 -11.01 10.19
C GLN A 57 -3.72 -9.99 11.25
N GLY A 58 -3.75 -10.34 12.54
CA GLY A 58 -3.31 -9.42 13.60
C GLY A 58 -1.82 -9.01 13.51
N ALA A 59 -0.97 -9.81 12.87
CA ALA A 59 0.42 -9.44 12.60
C ALA A 59 0.52 -8.44 11.43
N LEU A 60 -0.31 -8.61 10.39
CA LEU A 60 -0.43 -7.63 9.31
C LEU A 60 -0.99 -6.31 9.84
N ASP A 61 -2.04 -6.33 10.66
CA ASP A 61 -2.64 -5.12 11.23
C ASP A 61 -1.63 -4.35 12.09
N LYS A 62 -0.85 -5.07 12.92
CA LYS A 62 0.24 -4.48 13.69
C LYS A 62 1.32 -3.89 12.79
N PHE A 63 1.73 -4.61 11.74
CA PHE A 63 2.68 -4.10 10.75
C PHE A 63 2.16 -2.82 10.08
N TYR A 64 0.94 -2.81 9.55
CA TYR A 64 0.38 -1.64 8.86
C TYR A 64 0.23 -0.43 9.79
N ARG A 65 -0.22 -0.65 11.04
CA ARG A 65 -0.30 0.41 12.04
C ARG A 65 1.06 1.07 12.27
N GLU A 66 2.12 0.27 12.49
CA GLU A 66 3.47 0.79 12.73
C GLU A 66 4.08 1.47 11.49
N VAL A 67 3.77 0.96 10.28
CA VAL A 67 4.20 1.61 9.03
C VAL A 67 3.52 2.97 8.85
N CYS A 68 2.22 3.07 9.14
CA CYS A 68 1.49 4.33 9.04
C CYS A 68 1.99 5.34 10.07
N CYS A 69 2.39 4.89 11.27
CA CYS A 69 2.99 5.74 12.29
C CYS A 69 4.50 6.03 12.08
N TYR A 70 5.05 5.87 10.87
CA TYR A 70 6.50 6.01 10.63
C TYR A 70 6.99 7.47 10.57
N PRO A 71 7.97 7.87 11.42
CA PRO A 71 8.57 9.19 11.33
C PRO A 71 9.40 9.29 10.06
N ILE A 72 9.05 10.19 9.16
CA ILE A 72 10.02 10.67 8.16
C ILE A 72 10.83 11.76 8.84
N ASP A 73 11.76 11.41 9.70
CA ASP A 73 12.75 12.40 10.10
C ASP A 73 14.17 11.90 9.91
N ASN A 74 14.96 12.75 9.25
CA ASN A 74 16.37 12.54 8.95
C ASN A 74 17.26 12.71 10.20
N SER A 75 16.66 12.93 11.38
CA SER A 75 17.36 13.13 12.65
C SER A 75 17.38 11.85 13.48
N PHE A 76 18.22 10.90 13.08
CA PHE A 76 18.69 9.85 13.99
C PHE A 76 19.69 10.44 15.02
N ILE A 77 19.36 11.52 15.74
CA ILE A 77 20.11 11.99 16.92
C ILE A 77 19.14 12.67 17.91
N LEU A 78 18.92 11.98 19.04
CA LEU A 78 18.70 12.44 20.42
C LEU A 78 17.65 13.54 20.76
N THR A 79 16.91 13.22 21.83
CA THR A 79 16.32 14.11 22.85
C THR A 79 15.01 14.87 22.57
N ASN A 80 13.93 14.37 23.19
CA ASN A 80 13.00 15.06 24.12
C ASN A 80 12.36 16.42 23.76
N SER A 81 12.26 16.84 22.51
CA SER A 81 11.50 18.06 22.17
C SER A 81 10.13 17.78 21.57
N ARG A 82 9.11 18.06 22.40
CA ARG A 82 7.66 17.89 22.23
C ARG A 82 7.01 18.86 21.22
N LEU A 83 7.76 19.34 20.23
CA LEU A 83 7.30 20.35 19.25
C LEU A 83 7.82 20.03 17.84
N GLN A 84 7.37 18.93 17.24
CA GLN A 84 7.46 18.69 15.78
C GLN A 84 6.32 17.76 15.33
N ALA A 85 5.08 18.26 15.38
CA ALA A 85 3.88 17.53 14.97
C ALA A 85 3.73 17.34 13.43
N ASN A 86 4.72 17.71 12.62
CA ASN A 86 4.68 17.60 11.15
C ASN A 86 5.58 16.49 10.57
N LYS A 87 5.74 15.37 11.30
CA LYS A 87 6.93 14.50 11.18
C LYS A 87 6.67 13.09 10.60
N TYR A 88 5.47 12.83 10.13
CA TYR A 88 5.02 11.51 9.69
C TYR A 88 4.12 11.79 8.48
N GLU A 89 4.26 11.18 7.31
CA GLU A 89 3.85 9.80 7.07
C GLU A 89 4.04 9.55 5.56
N LEU A 90 5.21 9.03 5.13
CA LEU A 90 5.46 8.86 3.68
C LEU A 90 4.36 8.01 3.06
N PHE A 91 3.91 7.03 3.83
CA PHE A 91 2.96 6.04 3.38
C PHE A 91 1.49 6.45 3.51
N SER A 92 1.14 7.43 4.36
CA SER A 92 -0.25 7.91 4.42
C SER A 92 -0.63 8.75 3.21
N TYR A 93 0.38 9.32 2.53
CA TYR A 93 0.18 10.02 1.27
C TYR A 93 -0.32 9.10 0.14
N TYR A 94 -0.26 7.78 0.28
CA TYR A 94 -0.68 6.86 -0.79
C TYR A 94 -2.00 6.17 -0.48
N GLU A 95 -2.86 6.12 -1.51
CA GLU A 95 -4.19 5.50 -1.44
C GLU A 95 -4.07 4.03 -1.03
N ASP A 96 -4.90 3.62 -0.08
CA ASP A 96 -4.96 2.24 0.43
C ASP A 96 -3.61 1.64 0.84
N SER A 97 -2.62 2.47 1.18
CA SER A 97 -1.26 1.99 1.47
C SER A 97 -0.70 1.11 0.34
N TRP A 98 -1.06 1.38 -0.92
CA TRP A 98 -0.72 0.53 -2.06
C TRP A 98 0.79 0.25 -2.19
N PRO A 99 1.72 1.20 -1.91
CA PRO A 99 3.14 0.92 -2.03
C PRO A 99 3.59 -0.11 -1.01
N ILE A 100 3.05 -0.03 0.22
CA ILE A 100 3.36 -0.93 1.32
C ILE A 100 2.88 -2.34 0.95
N LYS A 101 1.62 -2.47 0.51
CA LYS A 101 1.04 -3.76 0.14
C LYS A 101 1.76 -4.40 -1.04
N LYS A 102 2.10 -3.60 -2.07
CA LYS A 102 2.85 -4.07 -3.25
C LYS A 102 4.27 -4.50 -2.87
N TRP A 103 4.97 -3.68 -2.09
CA TRP A 103 6.30 -3.98 -1.57
C TRP A 103 6.30 -5.28 -0.76
N LEU A 104 5.40 -5.40 0.20
CA LEU A 104 5.36 -6.54 1.13
C LEU A 104 5.11 -7.86 0.40
N LYS A 105 4.15 -7.89 -0.54
CA LYS A 105 3.89 -9.07 -1.38
C LYS A 105 5.11 -9.47 -2.19
N SER A 106 5.81 -8.49 -2.79
CA SER A 106 7.03 -8.73 -3.57
C SER A 106 8.16 -9.28 -2.71
N THR A 107 8.40 -8.66 -1.56
CA THR A 107 9.46 -9.03 -0.61
C THR A 107 9.27 -10.45 -0.08
N LEU A 108 8.07 -10.80 0.40
CA LEU A 108 7.79 -12.15 0.91
C LEU A 108 7.92 -13.20 -0.20
N ARG A 109 7.39 -12.94 -1.40
CA ARG A 109 7.54 -13.84 -2.55
C ARG A 109 9.00 -14.06 -2.93
N ASN A 110 9.81 -13.01 -2.96
CA ASN A 110 11.23 -13.13 -3.29
C ASN A 110 12.00 -13.91 -2.23
N ARG A 111 11.71 -13.71 -0.94
CA ARG A 111 12.34 -14.48 0.14
C ARG A 111 12.02 -15.97 0.05
N MET A 112 10.77 -16.32 -0.22
CA MET A 112 10.38 -17.72 -0.45
C MET A 112 11.15 -18.32 -1.63
N ARG A 113 11.19 -17.63 -2.78
CA ARG A 113 11.96 -18.10 -3.95
C ARG A 113 13.44 -18.31 -3.66
N ILE A 114 14.07 -17.41 -2.90
CA ILE A 114 15.48 -17.54 -2.52
C ILE A 114 15.67 -18.75 -1.61
N ARG A 115 14.75 -18.98 -0.67
CA ARG A 115 14.77 -20.16 0.21
C ARG A 115 14.62 -21.45 -0.60
N ASP A 116 13.64 -21.53 -1.49
CA ASP A 116 13.40 -22.74 -2.30
C ASP A 116 14.63 -23.09 -3.14
N ARG A 117 15.26 -22.09 -3.77
CA ARG A 117 16.52 -22.27 -4.52
C ARG A 117 17.66 -22.80 -3.65
N ARG A 118 17.77 -22.33 -2.41
CA ARG A 118 18.78 -22.81 -1.46
C ARG A 118 18.52 -24.23 -1.01
N SER A 119 17.25 -24.62 -0.86
CA SER A 119 16.86 -25.99 -0.53
C SER A 119 17.17 -26.96 -1.68
N THR A 120 16.85 -26.59 -2.92
CA THR A 120 17.18 -27.43 -4.09
C THR A 120 18.69 -27.59 -4.27
N ALA A 121 19.47 -26.49 -4.20
CA ALA A 121 20.92 -26.54 -4.37
C ALA A 121 21.63 -27.42 -3.31
N ARG A 122 21.10 -27.50 -2.09
CA ARG A 122 21.63 -28.40 -1.05
C ARG A 122 21.34 -29.86 -1.34
N ASN A 123 20.14 -30.16 -1.86
CA ASN A 123 19.77 -31.53 -2.19
C ASN A 123 20.58 -32.05 -3.38
N ASP A 124 20.81 -31.21 -4.39
CA ASP A 124 21.63 -31.59 -5.56
C ASP A 124 23.06 -31.95 -5.16
N HIS A 125 23.67 -31.18 -4.24
CA HIS A 125 25.03 -31.46 -3.78
C HIS A 125 25.14 -32.76 -2.96
N LEU A 126 24.10 -33.15 -2.22
CA LEU A 126 24.08 -34.41 -1.47
C LEU A 126 23.95 -35.63 -2.40
N SER A 127 23.21 -35.50 -3.50
CA SER A 127 23.09 -36.57 -4.50
C SER A 127 24.41 -36.81 -5.25
N THR A 128 25.18 -35.77 -5.56
CA THR A 128 26.45 -35.92 -6.27
C THR A 128 27.57 -36.55 -5.42
N VAL A 129 27.56 -36.35 -4.09
CA VAL A 129 28.59 -36.95 -3.21
C VAL A 129 28.39 -38.46 -3.03
N ASN A 130 27.16 -38.96 -3.15
CA ASN A 130 26.90 -40.40 -3.05
C ASN A 130 27.16 -41.18 -4.36
N GLU A 131 27.20 -40.53 -5.52
CA GLU A 131 27.51 -41.21 -6.80
C GLU A 131 29.02 -41.35 -7.08
N VAL A 132 29.89 -40.62 -6.35
CA VAL A 132 31.34 -40.67 -6.56
C VAL A 132 32.01 -41.82 -5.79
N ASN A 133 31.30 -42.51 -4.90
CA ASN A 133 31.90 -43.54 -4.04
C ASN A 133 31.64 -45.00 -4.47
N ASP A 134 30.96 -45.24 -5.61
CA ASP A 134 30.67 -46.59 -6.13
C ASP A 134 31.45 -46.97 -7.40
N ASN A 135 32.49 -46.21 -7.78
CA ASN A 135 33.29 -46.47 -8.99
C ASN A 135 34.81 -46.48 -8.74
N VAL A 136 35.25 -47.10 -7.63
CA VAL A 136 36.66 -47.48 -7.44
C VAL A 136 36.75 -49.00 -7.37
N GLU A 137 36.67 -49.63 -8.53
CA GLU A 137 37.42 -50.86 -8.82
C GLU A 137 37.35 -51.18 -10.32
N GLY A 138 38.48 -51.03 -11.02
CA GLY A 138 38.79 -51.80 -12.22
C GLY A 138 38.92 -51.05 -13.54
N ASN A 139 40.15 -51.12 -14.07
CA ASN A 139 40.58 -51.05 -15.48
C ASN A 139 40.80 -49.66 -16.10
N THR A 140 42.05 -49.28 -16.40
CA THR A 140 42.98 -49.72 -17.48
C THR A 140 42.84 -48.82 -18.71
N ASP A 141 44.00 -48.32 -19.13
CA ASP A 141 44.31 -47.40 -20.22
C ASP A 141 43.49 -47.53 -21.51
N GLU A 142 43.11 -46.39 -22.08
CA GLU A 142 43.07 -46.10 -23.53
C GLU A 142 42.81 -44.58 -23.73
N PRO A 143 43.57 -43.86 -24.56
CA PRO A 143 43.26 -42.48 -24.94
C PRO A 143 42.72 -42.44 -26.38
N ASP A 144 41.45 -42.10 -26.59
CA ASP A 144 41.07 -41.61 -27.92
C ASP A 144 39.82 -40.70 -28.02
N MET A 145 40.01 -39.68 -28.87
CA MET A 145 39.06 -39.01 -29.77
C MET A 145 37.67 -38.53 -29.33
N LEU A 146 37.49 -37.21 -29.44
CA LEU A 146 36.49 -36.52 -30.27
C LEU A 146 35.05 -37.08 -30.28
N SER A 147 34.09 -36.34 -29.69
CA SER A 147 32.77 -36.03 -30.30
C SER A 147 31.91 -35.19 -29.36
N GLN A 148 31.58 -33.96 -29.75
CA GLN A 148 30.31 -33.54 -30.36
C GLN A 148 29.09 -33.54 -29.41
N ALA A 149 28.66 -32.31 -29.12
CA ALA A 149 27.29 -31.82 -29.08
C ALA A 149 26.15 -32.82 -28.84
N THR A 150 25.36 -32.58 -27.78
CA THR A 150 23.90 -32.67 -27.94
C THR A 150 23.14 -31.69 -27.06
N ARG A 151 22.23 -30.99 -27.74
CA ARG A 151 21.26 -30.02 -27.26
C ARG A 151 20.31 -30.64 -26.22
N ARG A 152 19.95 -29.88 -25.18
CA ARG A 152 18.68 -30.06 -24.46
C ARG A 152 17.93 -28.74 -24.36
N SER A 153 17.22 -28.44 -25.44
CA SER A 153 16.06 -27.54 -25.44
C SER A 153 14.83 -28.38 -25.11
N THR A 154 14.11 -28.06 -24.03
CA THR A 154 12.79 -28.65 -23.76
C THR A 154 11.79 -27.59 -23.30
N ARG A 155 10.80 -27.36 -24.18
CA ARG A 155 9.35 -27.24 -23.93
C ARG A 155 8.88 -26.02 -23.15
N LEU A 156 8.30 -24.99 -23.78
CA LEU A 156 6.92 -24.91 -24.32
C LEU A 156 5.85 -25.53 -23.40
N ALA A 157 5.16 -24.67 -22.67
CA ALA A 157 3.77 -24.89 -22.24
C ALA A 157 3.00 -23.57 -22.37
N SER A 158 2.38 -23.41 -23.54
CA SER A 158 1.38 -22.39 -23.82
C SER A 158 0.04 -22.92 -23.33
N LEU A 159 -0.56 -22.25 -22.35
CA LEU A 159 -1.95 -22.49 -21.96
C LEU A 159 -2.77 -21.26 -22.35
N LYS A 160 -3.31 -21.32 -23.58
CA LYS A 160 -4.45 -20.52 -24.03
C LYS A 160 -5.70 -21.03 -23.29
N THR A 161 -6.29 -20.19 -22.46
CA THR A 161 -7.68 -20.35 -22.02
C THR A 161 -8.50 -19.23 -22.63
N SER A 162 -9.13 -19.54 -23.76
CA SER A 162 -10.22 -18.76 -24.33
C SER A 162 -11.46 -19.04 -23.49
N ARG A 163 -11.96 -18.02 -22.77
CA ARG A 163 -13.30 -18.08 -22.16
C ARG A 163 -14.14 -16.97 -22.77
N THR A 164 -14.83 -17.35 -23.83
CA THR A 164 -16.02 -16.72 -24.39
C THR A 164 -17.20 -17.02 -23.47
N SER A 165 -17.84 -16.00 -22.92
CA SER A 165 -19.22 -16.09 -22.40
C SER A 165 -19.86 -14.70 -22.41
N GLU A 166 -20.75 -14.56 -23.38
CA GLU A 166 -22.08 -13.95 -23.29
C GLU A 166 -22.23 -12.54 -22.71
N VAL A 167 -22.38 -11.63 -23.67
CA VAL A 167 -23.03 -10.33 -23.54
C VAL A 167 -24.54 -10.56 -23.48
N LEU A 168 -25.17 -10.21 -22.36
CA LEU A 168 -26.62 -9.97 -22.27
C LEU A 168 -26.87 -8.47 -22.08
N PRO A 169 -27.62 -7.80 -22.97
CA PRO A 169 -28.05 -6.43 -22.77
C PRO A 169 -29.41 -6.44 -22.06
N LEU A 170 -29.45 -6.14 -20.75
CA LEU A 170 -30.70 -5.71 -20.12
C LEU A 170 -30.74 -4.18 -20.10
N ALA A 171 -31.49 -3.64 -21.05
CA ALA A 171 -31.95 -2.27 -21.07
C ALA A 171 -32.89 -2.03 -19.88
N GLY A 172 -32.35 -1.49 -18.80
CA GLY A 172 -33.10 -0.91 -17.68
C GLY A 172 -33.09 0.60 -17.81
N SER A 173 -34.04 1.13 -18.58
CA SER A 173 -34.38 2.55 -18.61
C SER A 173 -34.87 2.97 -17.23
N LEU A 174 -34.04 3.70 -16.49
CA LEU A 174 -34.44 4.45 -15.31
C LEU A 174 -34.19 5.93 -15.59
N ASN A 175 -35.20 6.53 -16.21
CA ASN A 175 -35.72 7.86 -15.95
C ASN A 175 -34.76 8.83 -15.25
N ASN A 176 -34.28 9.76 -16.08
CA ASN A 176 -34.09 11.18 -15.76
C ASN A 176 -34.94 11.64 -14.56
N SER A 177 -34.34 11.59 -13.37
CA SER A 177 -34.66 12.53 -12.31
C SER A 177 -33.66 13.67 -12.44
N GLN A 178 -33.93 14.58 -13.38
CA GLN A 178 -33.43 15.95 -13.30
C GLN A 178 -34.09 16.58 -12.07
N LEU A 179 -33.62 16.18 -10.89
CA LEU A 179 -33.73 17.00 -9.69
C LEU A 179 -32.93 18.25 -10.03
N ILE A 180 -33.67 19.30 -10.39
CA ILE A 180 -33.19 20.66 -10.35
C ILE A 180 -32.70 20.85 -8.93
N SER A 181 -31.39 20.65 -8.74
CA SER A 181 -30.69 20.93 -7.51
C SER A 181 -30.82 22.42 -7.30
N ARG A 182 -31.89 22.80 -6.60
CA ARG A 182 -31.99 24.09 -5.94
C ARG A 182 -30.87 24.06 -4.92
N GLN A 183 -29.66 24.42 -5.36
CA GLN A 183 -28.53 24.68 -4.48
C GLN A 183 -29.04 25.68 -3.46
N SER A 184 -29.28 25.15 -2.27
CA SER A 184 -29.78 25.92 -1.16
C SER A 184 -28.74 27.02 -0.90
N PRO A 185 -29.13 28.28 -0.70
CA PRO A 185 -28.17 29.34 -0.39
C PRO A 185 -27.28 28.98 0.82
N PHE A 186 -27.74 28.11 1.71
CA PHE A 186 -26.98 27.54 2.81
C PHE A 186 -25.79 26.67 2.36
N GLU A 187 -25.95 25.88 1.29
CA GLU A 187 -24.89 25.00 0.77
C GLU A 187 -23.71 25.83 0.23
N ALA A 188 -23.99 26.96 -0.44
CA ALA A 188 -22.96 27.85 -0.95
C ALA A 188 -22.14 28.48 0.19
N THR A 189 -22.80 28.91 1.27
CA THR A 189 -22.11 29.45 2.46
C THR A 189 -21.26 28.38 3.16
N PHE A 190 -21.79 27.17 3.32
CA PHE A 190 -21.07 26.09 3.98
C PHE A 190 -19.86 25.61 3.16
N LYS A 191 -20.01 25.52 1.83
CA LYS A 191 -18.88 25.22 0.93
C LYS A 191 -17.78 26.28 1.03
N SER A 192 -18.14 27.56 1.12
CA SER A 192 -17.17 28.65 1.31
C SER A 192 -16.43 28.51 2.64
N PHE A 193 -17.15 28.18 3.71
CA PHE A 193 -16.55 27.90 5.02
C PHE A 193 -15.55 26.73 4.95
N LEU A 194 -15.96 25.56 4.43
CA LEU A 194 -15.07 24.40 4.29
C LEU A 194 -13.85 24.67 3.39
N SER A 195 -14.01 25.56 2.41
CA SER A 195 -12.92 25.99 1.53
C SER A 195 -11.92 26.91 2.25
N SER A 196 -12.37 27.63 3.27
CA SER A 196 -11.54 28.56 4.07
C SER A 196 -10.73 27.88 5.17
N CYS A 197 -11.08 26.65 5.54
CA CYS A 197 -10.31 25.85 6.50
C CYS A 197 -8.93 25.48 5.96
N GLU A 198 -7.95 25.31 6.86
CA GLU A 198 -6.62 24.80 6.53
C GLU A 198 -6.35 23.52 7.36
N PRO A 199 -6.35 22.33 6.74
CA PRO A 199 -6.51 22.03 5.31
C PRO A 199 -7.93 22.26 4.77
N SER A 200 -8.05 22.53 3.46
CA SER A 200 -9.34 22.71 2.79
C SER A 200 -10.16 21.42 2.77
N LEU A 201 -11.38 21.51 3.31
CA LEU A 201 -12.32 20.38 3.41
C LEU A 201 -13.40 20.43 2.33
N SER A 202 -13.27 21.32 1.34
CA SER A 202 -14.24 21.52 0.25
C SER A 202 -14.60 20.24 -0.51
N HIS A 203 -13.66 19.29 -0.60
CA HIS A 203 -13.83 18.00 -1.25
C HIS A 203 -14.67 17.00 -0.42
N LEU A 204 -14.97 17.29 0.84
CA LEU A 204 -15.77 16.47 1.74
C LEU A 204 -17.22 16.97 1.89
N LEU A 205 -17.60 18.03 1.17
CA LEU A 205 -18.91 18.66 1.27
C LEU A 205 -20.06 17.64 1.15
N ASP A 206 -20.03 16.78 0.14
CA ASP A 206 -21.09 15.79 -0.10
C ASP A 206 -21.21 14.80 1.07
N ALA A 207 -20.08 14.38 1.65
CA ALA A 207 -20.07 13.47 2.79
C ALA A 207 -20.68 14.13 4.05
N PHE A 208 -20.41 15.42 4.27
CA PHE A 208 -21.00 16.18 5.38
C PHE A 208 -22.51 16.37 5.17
N THR A 209 -22.93 16.76 3.97
CA THR A 209 -24.35 16.93 3.63
C THR A 209 -25.13 15.62 3.79
N VAL A 210 -24.58 14.49 3.36
CA VAL A 210 -25.20 13.16 3.55
C VAL A 210 -25.30 12.79 5.04
N ALA A 211 -24.34 13.21 5.85
CA ALA A 211 -24.36 13.02 7.31
C ALA A 211 -25.27 14.02 8.06
N GLY A 212 -25.95 14.94 7.34
CA GLY A 212 -26.82 15.95 7.94
C GLY A 212 -26.07 17.16 8.52
N ILE A 213 -24.81 17.36 8.11
CA ILE A 213 -23.98 18.51 8.49
C ILE A 213 -23.90 19.43 7.27
N ASP A 214 -24.85 20.34 7.16
CA ASP A 214 -25.05 21.18 5.96
C ASP A 214 -24.74 22.68 6.20
N ASN A 215 -24.26 23.03 7.40
CA ASN A 215 -23.97 24.41 7.78
C ASN A 215 -22.82 24.49 8.80
N GLU A 216 -22.23 25.69 8.92
CA GLU A 216 -21.08 25.95 9.80
C GLU A 216 -21.40 25.70 11.28
N ALA A 217 -22.60 26.03 11.75
CA ALA A 217 -22.98 25.84 13.15
C ALA A 217 -23.04 24.34 13.52
N SER A 218 -23.62 23.51 12.64
CA SER A 218 -23.63 22.05 12.78
C SER A 218 -22.20 21.50 12.78
N PHE A 219 -21.33 21.98 11.89
CA PHE A 219 -19.93 21.55 11.84
C PHE A 219 -19.16 21.92 13.12
N ARG A 220 -19.29 23.16 13.62
CA ARG A 220 -18.67 23.60 14.88
C ARG A 220 -19.20 22.84 16.10
N SER A 221 -20.43 22.33 16.05
CA SER A 221 -20.97 21.51 17.14
C SER A 221 -20.19 20.21 17.34
N LEU A 222 -19.48 19.72 16.31
CA LEU A 222 -18.64 18.52 16.38
C LEU A 222 -17.46 18.68 17.35
N CYS A 223 -16.96 19.90 17.57
CA CYS A 223 -15.89 20.17 18.54
C CYS A 223 -16.32 19.77 19.97
N LYS A 224 -17.63 19.78 20.26
CA LYS A 224 -18.17 19.43 21.59
C LYS A 224 -18.40 17.93 21.77
N TRP A 225 -18.26 17.14 20.71
CA TRP A 225 -18.53 15.71 20.76
C TRP A 225 -17.34 14.96 21.38
N LYS A 226 -17.63 13.82 22.04
CA LYS A 226 -16.53 12.94 22.49
C LYS A 226 -15.80 12.35 21.28
N LYS A 227 -14.48 12.27 21.37
CA LYS A 227 -13.60 11.78 20.29
C LYS A 227 -14.03 10.41 19.73
N ASP A 228 -14.51 9.51 20.59
CA ASP A 228 -14.96 8.17 20.16
C ASP A 228 -16.19 8.24 19.24
N TYR A 229 -17.17 9.11 19.54
CA TYR A 229 -18.36 9.29 18.70
C TYR A 229 -18.03 10.01 17.39
N LEU A 230 -17.15 11.01 17.46
CA LEU A 230 -16.66 11.70 16.26
C LEU A 230 -15.99 10.70 15.31
N ASN A 231 -15.09 9.86 15.82
CA ASN A 231 -14.40 8.86 15.01
C ASN A 231 -15.37 7.87 14.35
N SER A 232 -16.38 7.37 15.10
CA SER A 232 -17.41 6.49 14.53
C SER A 232 -18.28 7.20 13.49
N LEU A 233 -18.63 8.48 13.69
CA LEU A 233 -19.32 9.27 12.66
C LEU A 233 -18.50 9.39 11.37
N LEU A 234 -17.23 9.77 11.50
CA LEU A 234 -16.36 9.98 10.35
C LEU A 234 -16.04 8.65 9.64
N SER A 235 -15.85 7.55 10.37
CA SER A 235 -15.54 6.24 9.77
C SER A 235 -16.77 5.52 9.23
N ASP A 236 -17.84 5.42 10.03
CA ASP A 236 -18.93 4.48 9.76
C ASP A 236 -20.03 5.13 8.94
N HIS A 237 -20.37 6.38 9.26
CA HIS A 237 -21.44 7.11 8.58
C HIS A 237 -20.96 7.86 7.35
N MET A 238 -19.83 8.57 7.45
CA MET A 238 -19.27 9.34 6.33
C MET A 238 -18.32 8.54 5.45
N ARG A 239 -17.86 7.36 5.90
CA ARG A 239 -16.90 6.50 5.18
C ARG A 239 -15.63 7.24 4.79
N LEU A 240 -15.19 8.18 5.63
CA LEU A 240 -13.95 8.91 5.39
C LEU A 240 -12.76 7.98 5.56
N THR A 241 -11.78 8.14 4.68
CA THR A 241 -10.46 7.53 4.85
C THR A 241 -9.79 8.07 6.11
N HIS A 242 -8.87 7.31 6.70
CA HIS A 242 -8.12 7.76 7.88
C HIS A 242 -7.45 9.13 7.67
N PHE A 243 -6.94 9.40 6.47
CA PHE A 243 -6.33 10.69 6.15
C PHE A 243 -7.34 11.84 6.19
N GLN A 244 -8.52 11.65 5.60
CA GLN A 244 -9.60 12.64 5.65
C GLN A 244 -10.08 12.87 7.09
N GLN A 245 -10.16 11.80 7.90
CA GLN A 245 -10.49 11.91 9.33
C GLN A 245 -9.49 12.81 10.07
N LEU A 246 -8.19 12.61 9.83
CA LEU A 246 -7.14 13.48 10.40
C LEU A 246 -7.29 14.93 9.94
N GLN A 247 -7.57 15.18 8.66
CA GLN A 247 -7.78 16.53 8.16
C GLN A 247 -8.94 17.24 8.86
N VAL A 248 -10.07 16.53 9.02
CA VAL A 248 -11.23 17.05 9.75
C VAL A 248 -10.87 17.34 11.20
N GLN A 249 -10.14 16.43 11.85
CA GLN A 249 -9.73 16.59 13.24
C GLN A 249 -8.78 17.78 13.45
N ILE A 250 -7.81 17.98 12.55
CA ILE A 250 -6.93 19.17 12.56
C ILE A 250 -7.77 20.45 12.49
N VAL A 251 -8.73 20.51 11.57
CA VAL A 251 -9.60 21.70 11.43
C VAL A 251 -10.45 21.90 12.69
N LEU A 252 -11.00 20.83 13.27
CA LEU A 252 -11.80 20.93 14.50
C LEU A 252 -10.97 21.42 15.69
N ASP A 253 -9.72 20.96 15.82
CA ASP A 253 -8.80 21.42 16.87
C ASP A 253 -8.48 22.93 16.70
N HIS A 254 -8.33 23.43 15.46
CA HIS A 254 -8.11 24.87 15.19
C HIS A 254 -9.35 25.75 15.43
N LEU A 255 -10.55 25.16 15.44
CA LEU A 255 -11.80 25.89 15.69
C LEU A 255 -12.18 25.96 17.18
N GLU A 256 -11.48 25.20 18.02
CA GLU A 256 -11.65 25.22 19.49
C GLU A 256 -10.90 26.38 20.15
N ASP A 257 -9.89 26.95 19.46
CA ASP A 257 -9.15 28.17 19.83
C ASP A 257 -9.93 29.47 19.54
#